data_AF-A0A6N7FQB1-F1
#
_entry.id   AF-A0A6N7FQB1-F1
#
_cell.length_a   1.000
_cell.length_b   1.000
_cell.length_c   1.000
_cell.angle_alpha   90.00
_cell.angle_beta   90.00
_cell.angle_gamma   90.00
#
_symmetry.space_group_name_H-M   'P 1'
#
loop_
_entity.id
_entity.type
_entity.pdbx_description
1 polymer ?
#
loop_
_entity_poly.entity_id
_entity_poly.type
_entity_poly.pdbx_seq_one_letter_code
_entity_poly.pdbx_strand_id
1 'polypeptide(L)'
;MATSVDVAGGAATPTHSFTAMNLLVAGTPVDVSLPPNTRVYFPGLGHVLVNEQRSWLAGPVASASTTALRVVVTTAHTFGLRVGAQLIVADSAVQARC
;
A
#
# COMPACT_ATOMS: atom_id res chain seq x y z
N MET A 1 -37.73 13.72 14.17
CA MET A 1 -36.77 14.11 13.12
C MET A 1 -35.40 14.16 13.77
N ALA A 2 -34.46 13.30 13.37
CA ALA A 2 -33.08 13.41 13.81
C ALA A 2 -32.33 14.30 12.81
N THR A 3 -31.82 15.44 13.28
CA THR A 3 -30.97 16.34 12.51
C THR A 3 -29.53 15.86 12.63
N SER A 4 -28.95 15.34 11.55
CA SER A 4 -27.51 15.10 11.46
C SER A 4 -26.81 16.45 11.33
N VAL A 5 -25.98 16.80 12.31
CA VAL A 5 -25.06 17.93 12.19
C VAL A 5 -23.74 17.36 11.68
N ASP A 6 -23.48 17.50 10.39
CA ASP A 6 -22.12 17.34 9.86
C ASP A 6 -21.31 18.52 10.42
N VAL A 7 -20.44 18.28 11.40
CA VAL A 7 -19.54 19.31 11.94
C VAL A 7 -18.46 19.58 10.88
N ALA A 8 -18.80 20.43 9.91
CA ALA A 8 -17.85 20.93 8.93
C ALA A 8 -16.70 21.63 9.66
N GLY A 9 -15.53 20.99 9.72
CA GLY A 9 -14.33 21.63 10.26
C GLY A 9 -13.26 20.72 10.83
N GLY A 10 -13.49 19.41 10.92
CA GLY A 10 -12.41 18.48 11.27
C GLY A 10 -11.41 18.35 10.14
N ALA A 11 -10.24 18.98 10.23
CA ALA A 11 -9.16 18.74 9.28
C ALA A 11 -8.67 17.29 9.43
N ALA A 12 -9.05 16.40 8.51
CA ALA A 12 -8.49 15.05 8.48
C ALA A 12 -7.03 15.10 8.04
N THR A 13 -6.15 14.56 8.88
CA THR A 13 -4.72 14.41 8.57
C THR A 13 -4.45 12.94 8.27
N PRO A 14 -4.29 12.55 6.99
CA PRO A 14 -3.92 11.19 6.65
C PRO A 14 -2.49 10.93 7.13
N THR A 15 -2.34 9.97 8.05
CA THR A 15 -1.03 9.54 8.55
C THR A 15 -0.80 8.10 8.14
N HIS A 16 0.38 7.83 7.58
CA HIS A 16 0.79 6.50 7.17
C HIS A 16 1.91 6.01 8.06
N SER A 17 1.87 4.73 8.44
CA SER A 17 2.98 4.08 9.13
C SER A 17 3.19 2.69 8.53
N PHE A 18 4.45 2.34 8.31
CA PHE A 18 4.86 1.03 7.82
C PHE A 18 6.10 0.60 8.59
N THR A 19 6.09 -0.63 9.06
CA THR A 19 7.26 -1.25 9.71
C THR A 19 7.30 -2.70 9.26
N ALA A 20 8.44 -3.10 8.72
CA ALA A 20 8.72 -4.48 8.40
C ALA A 20 9.99 -4.91 9.14
N MET A 21 10.05 -6.18 9.52
CA MET A 21 11.24 -6.81 10.09
C MET A 21 11.53 -8.08 9.30
N ASN A 22 12.80 -8.27 8.90
CA ASN A 22 13.25 -9.43 8.14
C ASN A 22 12.38 -9.72 6.91
N LEU A 23 12.15 -8.70 6.09
CA LEU A 23 11.38 -8.87 4.86
C LEU A 23 12.21 -9.61 3.80
N LEU A 24 11.74 -10.78 3.38
CA LEU A 24 12.30 -11.54 2.26
C LEU A 24 11.28 -11.64 1.14
N VAL A 25 11.69 -11.31 -0.07
CA VAL A 25 10.92 -11.57 -1.29
C VAL A 25 11.70 -12.52 -2.19
N ALA A 26 11.09 -13.67 -2.52
CA ALA A 26 11.75 -14.73 -3.30
C ALA A 26 13.14 -15.12 -2.74
N GLY A 27 13.30 -15.12 -1.42
CA GLY A 27 14.56 -15.43 -0.73
C GLY A 27 15.58 -14.28 -0.73
N THR A 28 15.31 -13.15 -1.37
CA THR A 28 16.17 -11.96 -1.36
C THR A 28 15.71 -11.02 -0.25
N PRO A 29 16.61 -10.57 0.65
CA PRO A 29 16.27 -9.61 1.67
C PRO A 29 15.95 -8.25 1.05
N VAL A 30 14.90 -7.60 1.54
CA VAL A 30 14.49 -6.27 1.13
C VAL A 30 14.74 -5.32 2.29
N ASP A 31 15.43 -4.21 2.01
CA ASP A 31 15.67 -3.18 3.00
C ASP A 31 14.33 -2.61 3.49
N VAL A 32 14.16 -2.53 4.80
CA VAL A 32 12.94 -2.08 5.47
C VAL A 32 12.95 -0.56 5.70
N SER A 33 14.07 0.10 5.40
CA SER A 33 14.25 1.56 5.49
C SER A 33 13.92 2.30 4.19
N LEU A 34 13.41 1.58 3.18
CA LEU A 34 13.06 2.18 1.89
C LEU A 34 11.98 3.27 2.05
N PRO A 35 12.09 4.38 1.31
CA PRO A 35 11.07 5.42 1.35
C PRO A 35 9.71 4.90 0.84
N PRO A 36 8.60 5.55 1.18
CA PRO A 36 7.29 5.20 0.64
C PRO A 36 7.28 5.13 -0.88
N ASN A 37 6.44 4.26 -1.44
CA ASN A 37 6.27 4.02 -2.87
C ASN A 37 7.54 3.54 -3.60
N THR A 38 8.43 2.82 -2.90
CA THR A 38 9.65 2.29 -3.52
C THR A 38 9.37 1.06 -4.36
N ARG A 39 9.91 1.02 -5.58
CA ARG A 39 9.86 -0.16 -6.44
C ARG A 39 11.20 -0.88 -6.44
N VAL A 40 11.20 -2.15 -6.03
CA VAL A 40 12.37 -3.03 -6.05
C VAL A 40 12.18 -4.09 -7.13
N TYR A 41 13.15 -4.23 -8.02
CA TYR A 41 13.11 -5.19 -9.11
C TYR A 41 13.77 -6.51 -8.69
N PHE A 42 13.13 -7.63 -9.00
CA PHE A 42 13.65 -8.97 -8.72
C PHE A 42 13.80 -9.74 -10.04
N PRO A 43 15.03 -10.16 -10.39
CA PRO A 43 15.27 -10.94 -11.59
C PRO A 43 14.47 -12.25 -11.54
N GLY A 44 13.76 -12.55 -12.63
CA GLY A 44 12.97 -13.78 -12.73
C GLY A 44 11.63 -13.75 -12.00
N LEU A 45 11.14 -12.61 -11.53
CA LEU A 45 9.79 -12.48 -10.97
C LEU A 45 9.09 -11.22 -11.49
N GLY A 46 9.74 -10.07 -11.37
CA GLY A 46 9.21 -8.78 -11.80
C GLY A 46 9.62 -7.69 -10.83
N HIS A 47 8.64 -7.06 -10.18
CA HIS A 47 8.92 -6.00 -9.21
C HIS A 47 7.98 -6.03 -8.02
N VAL A 48 8.44 -5.48 -6.90
CA VAL A 48 7.68 -5.30 -5.68
C VAL A 48 7.59 -3.82 -5.39
N LEU A 49 6.39 -3.31 -5.19
CA LEU A 49 6.20 -2.01 -4.56
C LEU A 49 6.15 -2.22 -3.05
N VAL A 50 7.02 -1.51 -2.35
CA VAL A 50 7.14 -1.51 -0.89
C VAL A 50 6.59 -0.21 -0.36
N ASN A 51 5.79 -0.30 0.70
CA ASN A 51 5.22 0.84 1.40
C ASN A 51 4.47 1.78 0.43
N GLU A 52 3.58 1.21 -0.41
CA GLU A 52 2.76 2.01 -1.31
C GLU A 52 1.74 2.78 -0.48
N GLN A 53 1.83 4.12 -0.51
CA GLN A 53 0.99 5.01 0.27
C GLN A 53 0.22 5.92 -0.67
N ARG A 54 -1.10 6.00 -0.49
CA ARG A 54 -1.96 6.93 -1.21
C ARG A 54 -2.85 7.66 -0.22
N SER A 55 -2.90 8.97 -0.35
CA SER A 55 -3.83 9.82 0.38
C SER A 55 -4.66 10.62 -0.61
N TRP A 56 -5.95 10.76 -0.34
CA TRP A 56 -6.87 11.52 -1.16
C TRP A 56 -7.74 12.41 -0.28
N LEU A 57 -7.85 13.68 -0.63
CA LEU A 57 -8.69 14.66 0.05
C LEU A 57 -9.66 15.24 -0.99
N ALA A 58 -10.95 14.97 -0.85
CA ALA A 58 -11.99 15.50 -1.71
C ALA A 58 -13.18 15.99 -0.89
N GLY A 59 -13.26 17.31 -0.70
CA GLY A 59 -14.33 17.97 0.03
C GLY A 59 -14.47 17.40 1.45
N PRO A 60 -15.66 16.91 1.84
CA PRO A 60 -15.88 16.33 3.17
C PRO A 60 -15.33 14.91 3.29
N VAL A 61 -14.51 14.41 2.36
CA VAL A 61 -14.00 13.04 2.37
C VAL A 61 -12.48 13.04 2.36
N ALA A 62 -11.90 12.37 3.35
CA ALA A 62 -10.48 12.08 3.40
C ALA A 62 -10.27 10.56 3.34
N SER A 63 -9.38 10.10 2.47
CA SER A 63 -9.02 8.69 2.36
C SER A 63 -7.51 8.53 2.46
N ALA A 64 -7.07 7.46 3.11
CA ALA A 64 -5.68 7.04 3.14
C ALA A 64 -5.62 5.53 2.95
N SER A 65 -4.78 5.06 2.05
CA SER A 65 -4.46 3.65 1.91
C SER A 65 -2.95 3.42 1.97
N THR A 66 -2.59 2.30 2.59
CA THR A 66 -1.22 1.82 2.68
C THR A 66 -1.21 0.35 2.31
N THR A 67 -0.47 0.00 1.27
CA THR A 67 -0.15 -1.38 0.94
C THR A 67 1.31 -1.62 1.31
N ALA A 68 1.54 -2.51 2.27
CA ALA A 68 2.90 -2.84 2.70
C ALA A 68 3.72 -3.43 1.54
N LEU A 69 3.17 -4.41 0.83
CA LEU A 69 3.84 -5.07 -0.29
C LEU A 69 2.85 -5.35 -1.41
N ARG A 70 3.21 -4.91 -2.62
CA ARG A 70 2.55 -5.31 -3.86
C ARG A 70 3.57 -5.95 -4.79
N VAL A 71 3.53 -7.26 -4.89
CA VAL A 71 4.36 -8.03 -5.82
C VAL A 71 3.64 -8.10 -7.16
N VAL A 72 4.28 -7.58 -8.22
CA VAL A 72 3.77 -7.64 -9.59
C VAL A 72 4.67 -8.57 -10.39
N VAL A 73 4.08 -9.70 -10.80
CA VAL A 73 4.78 -10.69 -11.61
C VAL A 73 4.76 -10.23 -13.06
N THR A 74 5.93 -9.91 -13.62
CA THR A 74 6.08 -9.54 -15.04
C THR A 74 6.83 -10.59 -15.86
N THR A 75 7.39 -11.60 -15.21
CA THR A 75 8.23 -12.62 -15.86
C THR A 75 7.78 -14.02 -15.47
N ALA A 76 7.93 -14.99 -16.39
CA ALA A 76 7.66 -16.39 -16.10
C ALA A 76 8.66 -16.90 -15.05
N HIS A 77 8.17 -17.73 -14.14
CA HIS A 77 8.89 -18.13 -12.92
C HIS A 77 8.36 -19.48 -12.45
N THR A 78 9.18 -20.22 -11.69
CA THR A 78 8.88 -21.60 -11.26
C THR A 78 7.89 -21.68 -10.10
N PHE A 79 7.50 -20.54 -9.52
CA PHE A 79 6.55 -20.47 -8.41
C PHE A 79 5.09 -20.70 -8.82
N GLY A 80 4.83 -20.93 -10.12
CA GLY A 80 3.50 -21.29 -10.62
C GLY A 80 2.50 -20.13 -10.71
N LEU A 81 2.90 -18.89 -10.44
CA LEU A 81 2.02 -17.73 -10.68
C LEU A 81 2.03 -17.38 -12.18
N ARG A 82 0.93 -16.81 -12.66
CA ARG A 82 0.86 -16.32 -14.04
C ARG A 82 1.54 -14.95 -14.16
N VAL A 83 2.12 -14.68 -15.32
CA VAL A 83 2.55 -13.32 -15.68
C VAL A 83 1.33 -12.40 -15.63
N GLY A 84 1.47 -11.24 -14.97
CA GLY A 84 0.38 -10.31 -14.67
C GLY A 84 -0.28 -10.53 -13.31
N ALA A 85 0.05 -11.60 -12.58
CA ALA A 85 -0.44 -11.81 -11.22
C ALA A 85 0.05 -10.69 -10.28
N GLN A 86 -0.82 -10.30 -9.37
CA GLN A 86 -0.50 -9.37 -8.29
C GLN A 86 -0.75 -10.03 -6.94
N LEU A 87 0.25 -9.98 -6.07
CA LEU A 87 0.11 -10.38 -4.68
C LEU A 87 0.17 -9.13 -3.81
N ILE A 88 -0.89 -8.90 -3.05
CA ILE A 88 -1.02 -7.75 -2.16
C ILE A 88 -0.99 -8.29 -0.73
N VAL A 89 -0.06 -7.80 0.08
CA VAL A 89 0.12 -8.23 1.47
C VAL A 89 0.06 -7.02 2.39
N ALA A 90 -0.65 -7.17 3.51
CA ALA A 90 -0.88 -6.12 4.52
C ALA A 90 -1.36 -4.81 3.87
N ASP A 91 -2.59 -4.88 3.35
CA ASP A 91 -3.33 -3.74 2.82
C ASP A 91 -4.16 -3.10 3.92
N SER A 92 -4.23 -1.78 3.92
CA SER A 92 -5.01 -1.00 4.88
C SER A 92 -5.59 0.21 4.16
N ALA A 93 -6.89 0.45 4.35
CA ALA A 93 -7.57 1.60 3.80
C ALA A 93 -8.47 2.22 4.88
N VAL A 94 -8.44 3.54 4.97
CA VAL A 94 -9.34 4.32 5.82
C VAL A 94 -9.99 5.41 4.97
N GLN A 95 -11.26 5.66 5.25
CA GLN A 95 -12.01 6.78 4.71
C GLN A 95 -12.75 7.45 5.87
N ALA A 96 -12.50 8.74 6.06
CA ALA A 96 -13.17 9.59 7.01
C ALA A 96 -14.04 10.59 6.27
N ARG A 97 -15.24 10.87 6.82
CA ARG A 97 -16.09 11.97 6.39
C ARG A 97 -15.98 13.09 7.41
N CYS A 98 -15.66 14.29 6.95
CA CYS A 98 -15.38 15.48 7.75
C CYS A 98 -16.42 16.58 7.52
#